data_AF-A0A352GNT4-F1
#
_entry.id   AF-A0A352GNT4-F1
#
_cell.length_a   1.000
_cell.length_b   1.000
_cell.length_c   1.000
_cell.angle_alpha   90.00
_cell.angle_beta   90.00
_cell.angle_gamma   90.00
#
_symmetry.space_group_name_H-M   'P 1'
#
loop_
_entity.id
_entity.type
_entity.pdbx_description
1 polymer ?
#
loop_
_entity_poly.entity_id
_entity_poly.type
_entity_poly.pdbx_seq_one_letter_code
_entity_poly.pdbx_strand_id
1 'polypeptide(L)' 'AREYHIERKWREARLARTAPISPNLILSYLAQHVLGLPRSY' A
#
# COMPACT_ATOMS: atom_id res chain seq x y z
N ALA A 1 13.60 21.38 -11.11
CA ALA A 1 12.64 20.34 -10.66
C ALA A 1 11.43 20.14 -11.59
N ARG A 2 10.90 21.20 -12.25
CA ARG A 2 9.79 21.07 -13.24
C ARG A 2 10.19 20.49 -14.60
N GLU A 3 11.47 20.57 -14.95
CA GLU A 3 12.00 20.33 -16.31
C GLU A 3 11.93 18.87 -16.79
N TYR A 4 11.78 17.90 -15.88
CA TYR A 4 11.77 16.47 -16.21
C TYR A 4 10.56 15.70 -15.69
N HIS A 5 9.55 16.39 -15.11
CA HIS A 5 8.38 15.77 -14.48
C HIS A 5 8.68 14.65 -13.45
N ILE A 6 9.93 14.54 -12.98
CA ILE A 6 10.40 13.46 -12.11
C ILE A 6 9.60 13.44 -10.80
N GLU A 7 9.32 14.62 -10.25
CA GLU A 7 8.52 14.79 -9.05
C GLU A 7 7.09 14.25 -9.19
N ARG A 8 6.46 14.43 -10.37
CA ARG A 8 5.13 13.90 -10.66
C ARG A 8 5.16 12.38 -10.73
N LYS A 9 6.05 11.82 -11.55
CA LYS A 9 6.20 10.37 -11.71
C LYS A 9 6.56 9.68 -10.40
N TRP A 10 7.40 10.31 -9.58
CA TRP A 10 7.77 9.79 -8.27
C TRP A 10 6.60 9.75 -7.30
N ARG A 11 5.73 10.78 -7.29
CA ARG A 11 4.49 10.78 -6.49
C ARG A 11 3.51 9.72 -6.97
N GLU A 12 3.28 9.64 -8.27
CA GLU A 12 2.35 8.66 -8.87
C GLU A 12 2.81 7.22 -8.58
N ALA A 13 4.10 6.92 -8.75
CA ALA A 13 4.66 5.59 -8.48
C ALA A 13 4.56 5.19 -6.99
N ARG A 14 4.62 6.15 -6.06
CA ARG A 14 4.47 5.88 -4.63
C ARG A 14 3.03 5.88 -4.13
N LEU A 15 2.08 6.43 -4.88
CA LEU A 15 0.68 6.51 -4.46
C LEU A 15 0.11 5.13 -4.11
N ALA A 16 0.47 4.11 -4.89
CA ALA A 16 0.07 2.71 -4.70
C ALA A 16 0.54 2.09 -3.36
N ARG A 17 1.51 2.69 -2.68
CA ARG A 17 1.97 2.22 -1.35
C ARG A 17 1.05 2.65 -0.21
N THR A 18 0.32 3.75 -0.40
CA THR A 18 -0.50 4.34 0.65
C THR A 18 -1.99 4.18 0.35
N ALA A 19 -2.37 4.22 -0.92
CA ALA A 19 -3.75 4.14 -1.39
C ALA A 19 -3.88 3.15 -2.57
N PRO A 20 -5.07 2.57 -2.82
CA PRO A 20 -6.32 2.74 -2.06
C PRO A 20 -6.38 1.92 -0.77
N ILE A 21 -5.53 0.91 -0.63
CA ILE A 21 -5.49 0.00 0.51
C ILE A 21 -4.04 -0.04 1.02
N SER A 22 -3.86 0.12 2.32
CA SER A 22 -2.53 0.05 2.91
C SER A 22 -2.02 -1.40 2.93
N PRO A 23 -0.70 -1.63 2.82
CA PRO A 23 -0.11 -2.97 2.92
C PRO A 23 -0.49 -3.69 4.23
N ASN A 24 -0.66 -2.95 5.32
CA ASN A 24 -1.08 -3.51 6.60
C ASN A 24 -2.45 -4.18 6.52
N LEU A 25 -3.42 -3.59 5.81
CA LEU A 25 -4.74 -4.21 5.61
C LEU A 25 -4.67 -5.50 4.79
N ILE A 26 -3.76 -5.54 3.79
CA ILE A 26 -3.51 -6.76 3.00
C ILE A 26 -2.94 -7.86 3.90
N LEU A 27 -1.97 -7.52 4.77
CA LEU A 27 -1.40 -8.47 5.72
C LEU A 27 -2.45 -8.95 6.74
N SER A 28 -3.30 -8.08 7.26
CA SER A 28 -4.39 -8.46 8.15
C SER A 28 -5.41 -9.39 7.46
N TYR A 29 -5.68 -9.17 6.17
CA TYR A 29 -6.53 -10.08 5.38
C TYR A 29 -5.88 -11.47 5.25
N LEU A 30 -4.60 -11.54 4.89
CA LEU A 30 -3.86 -12.80 4.76
C LEU A 30 -3.79 -13.55 6.10
N ALA A 31 -3.54 -12.85 7.20
CA ALA A 31 -3.52 -13.43 8.54
C ALA A 31 -4.86 -14.09 8.89
N GLN A 32 -5.99 -13.41 8.63
CA GLN A 32 -7.32 -13.91 8.97
C GLN A 32 -7.81 -15.01 8.01
N HIS A 33 -7.65 -14.82 6.70
CA HIS A 33 -8.32 -15.64 5.69
C HIS A 33 -7.45 -16.78 5.16
N VAL A 34 -6.13 -16.59 5.11
CA VAL A 34 -5.20 -17.61 4.60
C VAL A 34 -4.56 -18.37 5.76
N LEU A 35 -4.16 -17.68 6.82
CA LEU A 35 -3.43 -18.29 7.95
C LEU A 35 -4.32 -18.69 9.13
N GLY A 36 -5.60 -18.31 9.14
CA GLY A 36 -6.56 -18.67 10.20
C GLY A 36 -6.25 -18.05 11.57
N LEU A 37 -5.44 -17.00 11.62
CA LEU A 37 -5.09 -16.31 12.86
C LEU A 37 -6.26 -15.43 13.34
N PRO A 38 -6.45 -15.29 14.66
CA PRO A 38 -7.48 -14.42 15.20
C PRO A 38 -7.25 -12.96 14.76
N ARG A 39 -8.34 -12.21 14.59
CA ARG A 39 -8.29 -10.80 14.17
C ARG A 39 -7.58 -9.96 15.23
N SER A 40 -6.30 -9.68 15.00
CA SER A 40 -5.55 -8.64 15.71
C SER A 40 -5.70 -7.34 14.91
N TYR A 41 -6.20 -6.29 15.57
CA TYR A 41 -6.33 -4.95 15.01
C TYR A 41 -4.96 -4.37 14.64
#